data_AF-A0A258TTA1-F1
#
_entry.id   AF-A0A258TTA1-F1
#
_cell.length_a   1.000
_cell.length_b   1.000
_cell.length_c   1.000
_cell.angle_alpha   90.00
_cell.angle_beta   90.00
_cell.angle_gamma   90.00
#
_symmetry.space_group_name_H-M   'P 1'
#
loop_
_entity.id
_entity.type
_entity.pdbx_description
1 polymer ?
#
loop_
_entity_poly.entity_id
_entity_poly.type
_entity_poly.pdbx_seq_one_letter_code
_entity_poly.pdbx_strand_id
1 'polypeptide(L)'
;LPIYLSTDLCLPYSSIFFHPQELEKFKFVLDYTGADAVMIGRAAQGRPWIFREIEHYLLTGEHMLPPTVDEIHTVMLEHLHDLYAFYGDLTGMRVARKHISWYTKGLAGSASFRHSMNTLQSIELQLKAIDDFFNELRTKHERLVYVEVDANTLPTDHAEALAA
;
A
#
# COMPACT_ATOMS: atom_id res chain seq x y z
N LEU A 1 2.44 -16.63 25.70
CA LEU A 1 2.25 -15.23 25.30
C LEU A 1 1.45 -15.23 24.00
N PRO A 2 0.18 -14.83 23.99
CA PRO A 2 -0.64 -14.94 22.80
C PRO A 2 -0.30 -13.80 21.85
N ILE A 3 0.39 -14.11 20.75
CA ILE A 3 0.49 -13.23 19.59
C ILE A 3 -0.85 -13.35 18.87
N TYR A 4 -1.67 -12.30 18.90
CA TYR A 4 -2.94 -12.29 18.18
C TYR A 4 -2.66 -12.05 16.69
N LEU A 5 -2.78 -13.10 15.86
CA LEU A 5 -2.89 -12.93 14.41
C LEU A 5 -4.30 -12.41 14.14
N SER A 6 -4.46 -11.10 13.97
CA SER A 6 -5.72 -10.54 13.49
C SER A 6 -5.89 -10.91 12.01
N THR A 7 -6.46 -12.09 11.75
CA THR A 7 -7.17 -12.35 10.50
C THR A 7 -8.48 -11.57 10.44
N ASP A 8 -8.95 -11.00 11.55
CA ASP A 8 -10.23 -10.27 11.65
C ASP A 8 -10.16 -8.78 11.24
N LEU A 9 -8.97 -8.29 10.86
CA LEU A 9 -8.87 -7.14 9.94
C LEU A 9 -9.29 -7.50 8.50
N CYS A 10 -9.70 -8.75 8.26
CA CYS A 10 -10.34 -9.20 7.03
C CYS A 10 -11.87 -9.13 7.15
N LEU A 11 -12.43 -7.95 7.36
CA LEU A 11 -13.84 -7.72 7.01
C LEU A 11 -14.02 -7.97 5.50
N PRO A 12 -15.19 -8.47 5.05
CA PRO A 12 -15.45 -8.81 3.64
C PRO A 12 -15.52 -7.60 2.70
N TYR A 13 -15.16 -6.40 3.16
CA TYR A 13 -14.92 -5.24 2.31
C TYR A 13 -13.51 -5.32 1.72
N SER A 14 -13.43 -6.06 0.62
CA SER A 14 -12.31 -6.18 -0.30
C SER A 14 -11.95 -4.83 -0.93
N SER A 15 -11.36 -3.92 -0.16
CA SER A 15 -10.83 -2.66 -0.65
C SER A 15 -9.66 -2.25 0.23
N ILE A 16 -8.46 -2.62 -0.21
CA ILE A 16 -7.17 -2.19 0.34
C ILE A 16 -7.03 -0.69 0.08
N PHE A 17 -7.72 0.12 0.87
CA PHE A 17 -7.56 1.56 1.03
C PHE A 17 -7.40 1.80 2.52
N PHE A 18 -6.23 2.28 2.93
CA PHE A 18 -5.96 2.55 4.33
C PHE A 18 -6.66 3.86 4.70
N HIS A 19 -7.83 3.74 5.32
CA HIS A 19 -8.59 4.87 5.84
C HIS A 19 -7.94 5.40 7.13
N PRO A 20 -8.10 6.69 7.46
CA PRO A 20 -7.64 7.29 8.73
C PRO A 20 -8.05 6.49 9.98
N GLN A 21 -9.18 5.79 9.88
CA GLN A 21 -9.81 4.98 10.92
C GLN A 21 -9.02 3.71 11.30
N GLU A 22 -7.97 3.32 10.56
CA GLU A 22 -7.22 2.09 10.83
C GLU A 22 -6.30 2.20 12.06
N LEU A 23 -5.74 3.39 12.34
CA LEU A 23 -4.89 3.61 13.54
C LEU A 23 -5.73 3.48 14.82
N GLU A 24 -6.96 4.00 14.79
CA GLU A 24 -7.94 3.84 15.86
C GLU A 24 -8.29 2.38 16.09
N LYS A 25 -8.50 1.61 15.01
CA LYS A 25 -8.73 0.15 15.12
C LYS A 25 -7.55 -0.57 15.74
N PHE A 26 -6.32 -0.21 15.38
CA PHE A 26 -5.12 -0.81 15.97
C PHE A 26 -5.09 -0.58 17.48
N LYS A 27 -5.30 0.66 17.92
CA LYS A 27 -5.40 1.01 19.34
C LYS A 27 -6.56 0.28 20.02
N PHE A 28 -7.73 0.23 19.39
CA PHE A 28 -8.89 -0.49 19.90
C PHE A 28 -8.60 -1.98 20.12
N VAL A 29 -7.94 -2.65 19.17
CA VAL A 29 -7.60 -4.08 19.31
C VAL A 29 -6.63 -4.29 20.46
N LEU A 30 -5.62 -3.44 20.61
CA LEU A 30 -4.71 -3.49 21.76
C LEU A 30 -5.45 -3.32 23.09
N ASP A 31 -6.26 -2.26 23.20
CA ASP A 31 -7.02 -1.94 24.42
C ASP A 31 -8.04 -3.05 24.76
N TYR A 32 -8.72 -3.60 23.76
CA TYR A 32 -9.75 -4.62 23.93
C TYR A 32 -9.17 -5.98 24.31
N THR A 33 -8.04 -6.36 23.70
CA THR A 33 -7.44 -7.69 23.92
C THR A 33 -6.45 -7.71 25.08
N GLY A 34 -5.89 -6.57 25.48
CA GLY A 34 -4.80 -6.48 26.44
C GLY A 34 -3.51 -7.15 25.95
N ALA A 35 -3.35 -7.33 24.64
CA ALA A 35 -2.16 -7.94 24.06
C ALA A 35 -0.95 -7.00 24.14
N ASP A 36 0.23 -7.56 24.38
CA ASP A 36 1.49 -6.79 24.39
C ASP A 36 1.92 -6.33 22.98
N ALA A 37 1.44 -7.01 21.94
CA ALA A 37 1.79 -6.73 20.55
C ALA A 37 0.69 -7.20 19.58
N VAL A 38 0.60 -6.52 18.43
CA VAL A 38 -0.27 -6.87 17.29
C VAL A 38 0.59 -7.01 16.03
N MET A 39 0.34 -8.09 15.27
CA MET A 39 1.05 -8.35 14.01
C MET A 39 0.34 -7.66 12.84
N ILE A 40 1.11 -6.95 12.01
CA ILE A 40 0.62 -6.27 10.80
C ILE A 40 1.13 -7.03 9.57
N GLY A 41 0.20 -7.58 8.78
CA GLY A 41 0.51 -8.29 7.54
C GLY A 41 0.21 -7.43 6.31
N ARG A 42 -0.96 -7.68 5.71
CA ARG A 42 -1.37 -7.09 4.42
C ARG A 42 -1.37 -5.56 4.39
N ALA A 43 -1.65 -4.90 5.51
CA ALA A 43 -1.68 -3.44 5.58
C ALA A 43 -0.31 -2.79 5.35
N ALA A 44 0.79 -3.51 5.59
CA ALA A 44 2.15 -3.02 5.34
C ALA A 44 2.61 -3.18 3.88
N GLN A 45 1.87 -3.93 3.05
CA GLN A 45 2.25 -4.15 1.65
C GLN A 45 2.18 -2.85 0.85
N GLY A 46 3.32 -2.35 0.38
CA GLY A 46 3.42 -1.08 -0.35
C GLY A 46 3.26 0.17 0.52
N ARG A 47 3.18 0.02 1.85
CA ARG A 47 3.09 1.12 2.82
C ARG A 47 3.97 0.83 4.06
N PRO A 48 5.29 0.66 3.89
CA PRO A 48 6.19 0.35 5.01
C PRO A 48 6.19 1.44 6.10
N TRP A 49 5.83 2.68 5.79
CA TRP A 49 5.71 3.76 6.77
C TRP A 49 4.51 3.62 7.73
N ILE A 50 3.63 2.62 7.56
CA ILE A 50 2.53 2.35 8.49
C ILE A 50 3.02 2.16 9.94
N PHE A 51 4.21 1.59 10.14
CA PHE A 51 4.74 1.32 11.47
C PHE A 51 5.04 2.63 12.23
N ARG A 52 5.61 3.63 11.56
CA ARG A 52 5.84 4.95 12.18
C ARG A 52 4.55 5.72 12.41
N GLU A 53 3.53 5.54 11.56
CA GLU A 53 2.20 6.16 11.73
C GLU A 53 1.54 5.62 13.01
N ILE A 54 1.60 4.29 13.20
CA ILE A 54 1.07 3.62 14.40
C ILE A 54 1.83 4.02 15.65
N GLU A 55 3.17 3.97 15.61
CA GLU A 55 3.99 4.37 16.76
C GLU A 55 3.68 5.80 17.21
N HIS A 56 3.63 6.74 16.26
CA HIS A 56 3.31 8.13 16.55
C HIS A 56 1.92 8.30 17.14
N TYR A 57 0.91 7.62 16.57
CA TYR A 57 -0.46 7.69 17.08
C TYR A 57 -0.60 7.10 18.48
N LEU A 58 0.09 6.00 18.78
CA LEU A 58 0.07 5.40 20.11
C LEU A 58 0.75 6.29 21.16
N LEU A 59 1.78 7.05 20.79
CA LEU A 59 2.52 7.93 21.70
C LEU A 59 1.83 9.28 21.93
N THR A 60 1.23 9.86 20.88
CA THR A 60 0.72 11.24 20.90
C THR A 60 -0.80 11.34 20.90
N GLY A 61 -1.49 10.31 20.41
CA GLY A 61 -2.92 10.36 20.08
C GLY A 61 -3.24 11.16 18.81
N GLU A 62 -2.23 11.65 18.09
CA GLU A 62 -2.40 12.47 16.89
C GLU A 62 -2.01 11.70 15.61
N HIS A 63 -2.65 12.07 14.50
CA HIS A 63 -2.32 11.50 13.20
C HIS A 63 -1.11 12.19 12.58
N MET A 64 -0.14 11.39 12.13
CA MET A 64 0.98 11.91 11.35
C MET A 64 0.51 12.36 9.96
N LEU A 65 1.15 13.40 9.42
CA LEU A 65 0.94 13.80 8.04
C LEU A 65 1.37 12.67 7.08
N PRO A 66 0.59 12.38 6.01
CA PRO A 66 0.95 11.36 5.02
C PRO A 66 2.34 11.62 4.44
N PRO A 67 3.21 10.65 4.14
CA PRO A 67 4.53 10.90 3.55
C PRO A 67 4.51 11.80 2.30
N THR A 68 5.65 12.48 2.06
CA THR A 68 5.83 13.23 0.82
C THR A 68 5.94 12.28 -0.38
N VAL A 69 5.66 12.78 -1.58
CA VAL A 69 5.85 12.01 -2.82
C VAL A 69 7.31 11.55 -2.95
N ASP A 70 8.26 12.43 -2.59
CA ASP A 70 9.71 12.17 -2.67
C ASP A 70 10.19 11.10 -1.70
N GLU A 71 9.65 11.11 -0.48
CA GLU A 71 10.00 10.13 0.53
C GLU A 71 9.66 8.72 0.05
N ILE A 72 8.48 8.56 -0.55
CA ILE A 72 8.00 7.25 -1.00
C ILE A 72 8.69 6.81 -2.27
N HIS A 73 8.94 7.76 -3.18
CA HIS A 73 9.76 7.49 -4.35
C HIS A 73 11.11 6.90 -3.93
N THR A 74 11.77 7.52 -2.95
CA THR A 74 13.05 7.06 -2.40
C THR A 74 12.93 5.67 -1.77
N VAL A 75 12.00 5.48 -0.83
CA VAL A 75 11.78 4.20 -0.13
C VAL A 75 11.43 3.07 -1.11
N MET A 76 10.65 3.39 -2.15
CA MET A 76 10.30 2.44 -3.19
C MET A 76 11.52 2.05 -4.02
N LEU A 77 12.32 3.03 -4.48
CA LEU A 77 13.51 2.76 -5.27
C LEU A 77 14.53 1.92 -4.50
N GLU A 78 14.80 2.25 -3.23
CA GLU A 78 15.69 1.47 -2.36
C GLU A 78 15.22 0.01 -2.28
N HIS A 79 13.94 -0.21 -1.98
CA HIS A 79 13.36 -1.54 -1.91
C HIS A 79 13.48 -2.30 -3.24
N LEU A 80 13.28 -1.63 -4.39
CA LEU A 80 13.42 -2.29 -5.69
C LEU A 80 14.87 -2.66 -6.01
N HIS A 81 15.83 -1.80 -5.66
CA HIS A 81 17.25 -2.12 -5.80
C HIS A 81 17.63 -3.36 -4.98
N ASP A 82 17.11 -3.49 -3.75
CA ASP A 82 17.32 -4.69 -2.94
C ASP A 82 16.74 -5.95 -3.60
N LEU A 83 15.54 -5.86 -4.20
CA LEU A 83 14.94 -6.98 -4.93
C LEU A 83 15.76 -7.38 -6.15
N TYR A 84 16.25 -6.40 -6.92
CA TYR A 84 17.08 -6.68 -8.09
C TYR A 84 18.41 -7.31 -7.68
N ALA A 85 19.05 -6.82 -6.62
CA ALA A 85 20.29 -7.38 -6.10
C ALA A 85 20.11 -8.80 -5.56
N PHE A 86 19.00 -9.08 -4.88
CA PHE A 86 18.75 -10.38 -4.26
C PHE A 86 18.30 -11.46 -5.26
N TYR A 87 17.38 -11.12 -6.16
CA TYR A 87 16.77 -12.09 -7.08
C TYR A 87 17.44 -12.15 -8.47
N GLY A 88 18.34 -11.19 -8.79
CA GLY A 88 18.90 -11.01 -10.12
C GLY A 88 17.88 -10.46 -11.13
N ASP A 89 18.31 -10.19 -12.37
CA ASP A 89 17.56 -9.37 -13.31
C ASP A 89 16.14 -9.88 -13.60
N LEU A 90 16.01 -11.08 -14.18
CA LEU A 90 14.72 -11.58 -14.65
C LEU A 90 13.72 -11.85 -13.52
N THR A 91 14.18 -12.51 -12.46
CA THR A 91 13.33 -12.84 -11.30
C THR A 91 13.03 -11.58 -10.50
N GLY A 92 14.02 -10.72 -10.28
CA GLY A 92 13.89 -9.43 -9.61
C GLY A 92 12.86 -8.55 -10.30
N MET A 93 12.89 -8.41 -11.63
CA MET A 93 11.87 -7.67 -12.38
C MET A 93 10.44 -8.22 -12.16
N ARG A 94 10.27 -9.54 -12.07
CA ARG A 94 8.95 -10.15 -11.86
C ARG A 94 8.43 -9.90 -10.45
N VAL A 95 9.30 -10.01 -9.45
CA VAL A 95 8.97 -9.73 -8.05
C VAL A 95 8.69 -8.24 -7.84
N ALA A 96 9.53 -7.37 -8.42
CA ALA A 96 9.40 -5.91 -8.40
C ALA A 96 8.02 -5.43 -8.88
N ARG A 97 7.50 -5.96 -10.00
CA ARG A 97 6.16 -5.59 -10.51
C ARG A 97 5.06 -5.71 -9.46
N LYS A 98 5.13 -6.75 -8.62
CA LYS A 98 4.16 -6.94 -7.53
C LYS A 98 4.27 -5.82 -6.49
N HIS A 99 5.50 -5.46 -6.11
CA HIS A 99 5.74 -4.43 -5.10
C HIS A 99 5.41 -3.04 -5.64
N ILE A 100 5.79 -2.74 -6.88
CA ILE A 100 5.40 -1.52 -7.60
C ILE A 100 3.87 -1.36 -7.63
N SER A 101 3.15 -2.44 -7.91
CA SER A 101 1.68 -2.45 -7.89
C SER A 101 1.13 -2.11 -6.50
N TRP A 102 1.74 -2.60 -5.43
CA TRP A 102 1.34 -2.28 -4.05
C TRP A 102 1.60 -0.82 -3.69
N TYR A 103 2.79 -0.28 -3.96
CA TYR A 103 3.14 1.12 -3.64
C TYR A 103 2.25 2.13 -4.37
N THR A 104 1.90 1.84 -5.63
CA THR A 104 1.19 2.80 -6.47
C THR A 104 -0.34 2.65 -6.44
N LYS A 105 -0.86 1.64 -5.73
CA LYS A 105 -2.30 1.41 -5.65
C LYS A 105 -3.01 2.63 -5.05
N GLY A 106 -4.08 3.07 -5.72
CA GLY A 106 -4.89 4.21 -5.27
C GLY A 106 -4.30 5.59 -5.61
N LEU A 107 -3.09 5.67 -6.17
CA LEU A 107 -2.55 6.94 -6.64
C LEU A 107 -3.21 7.35 -7.97
N ALA A 108 -3.32 8.67 -8.20
CA ALA A 108 -3.83 9.21 -9.46
C ALA A 108 -3.00 8.68 -10.65
N GLY A 109 -3.68 8.22 -11.71
CA GLY A 109 -3.02 7.66 -12.90
C GLY A 109 -2.42 6.25 -12.71
N SER A 110 -2.49 5.68 -11.52
CA SER A 110 -1.82 4.40 -11.20
C SER A 110 -2.29 3.21 -12.03
N ALA A 111 -3.54 3.19 -12.50
CA ALA A 111 -4.05 2.08 -13.32
C ALA A 111 -3.32 1.99 -14.67
N SER A 112 -3.17 3.12 -15.37
CA SER A 112 -2.43 3.19 -16.63
C SER A 112 -0.95 2.88 -16.42
N PHE A 113 -0.35 3.48 -15.38
CA PHE A 113 1.03 3.20 -14.99
C PHE A 113 1.29 1.71 -14.77
N ARG A 114 0.46 1.02 -13.97
CA ARG A 114 0.61 -0.42 -13.71
C ARG A 114 0.45 -1.27 -14.97
N HIS A 115 -0.46 -0.88 -15.88
CA HIS A 115 -0.63 -1.58 -17.15
C HIS A 115 0.65 -1.52 -17.99
N SER A 116 1.23 -0.33 -18.15
CA SER A 116 2.49 -0.14 -18.86
C SER A 116 3.67 -0.83 -18.17
N MET A 117 3.76 -0.75 -16.84
CA MET A 117 4.83 -1.37 -16.04
C MET A 117 4.94 -2.90 -16.26
N ASN A 118 3.82 -3.58 -16.47
CA ASN A 118 3.82 -5.03 -16.68
C ASN A 118 4.44 -5.49 -18.00
N THR A 119 4.59 -4.58 -18.98
CA THR A 119 5.15 -4.91 -20.30
C THR A 119 6.66 -4.68 -20.40
N LEU A 120 7.26 -3.94 -19.45
CA LEU A 120 8.67 -3.55 -19.47
C LEU A 120 9.60 -4.73 -19.24
N GLN A 121 10.66 -4.84 -20.05
CA GLN A 121 11.57 -6.00 -20.12
C GLN A 121 12.98 -5.73 -19.58
N SER A 122 13.24 -4.58 -18.97
CA SER A 122 14.53 -4.29 -18.34
C SER A 122 14.36 -3.51 -17.03
N ILE A 123 15.34 -3.60 -16.13
CA ILE A 123 15.36 -2.88 -14.87
C ILE A 123 15.38 -1.37 -15.13
N GLU A 124 16.19 -0.93 -16.08
CA GLU A 124 16.32 0.49 -16.45
C GLU A 124 14.98 1.07 -16.91
N LEU A 125 14.21 0.31 -17.70
CA LEU A 125 12.88 0.73 -18.12
C LEU A 125 11.91 0.81 -16.94
N GLN A 126 11.94 -0.15 -15.99
CA GLN A 126 11.11 -0.10 -14.80
C GLN A 126 11.44 1.13 -13.95
N LEU A 127 12.72 1.36 -13.65
CA LEU A 127 13.20 2.51 -12.88
C LEU A 127 12.79 3.83 -13.54
N LYS A 128 13.04 3.97 -14.85
CA LYS A 128 12.65 5.17 -15.58
C LYS A 128 11.14 5.43 -15.51
N ALA A 129 10.32 4.39 -15.70
CA ALA A 129 8.87 4.54 -15.64
C ALA A 129 8.40 4.95 -14.24
N ILE A 130 9.06 4.47 -13.19
CA ILE A 130 8.79 4.89 -11.80
C ILE A 130 9.13 6.37 -11.64
N ASP A 131 10.31 6.79 -12.07
CA ASP A 131 10.73 8.20 -11.98
C ASP A 131 9.76 9.12 -12.72
N ASP A 132 9.37 8.78 -13.95
CA ASP A 132 8.41 9.55 -14.75
C ASP A 132 7.06 9.67 -14.01
N PHE A 133 6.57 8.58 -13.42
CA PHE A 133 5.31 8.54 -12.67
C PHE A 133 5.36 9.41 -11.40
N PHE A 134 6.41 9.30 -10.59
CA PHE A 134 6.55 10.09 -9.37
C PHE A 134 6.84 11.57 -9.65
N ASN A 135 7.55 11.88 -10.75
CA ASN A 135 7.72 13.25 -11.22
C ASN A 135 6.37 13.88 -11.57
N GLU A 136 5.49 13.16 -12.29
CA GLU A 136 4.15 13.65 -12.59
C GLU A 136 3.33 13.88 -11.31
N LEU A 137 3.39 12.95 -10.35
CA LEU A 137 2.69 13.11 -9.06
C LEU A 137 3.18 14.35 -8.30
N ARG A 138 4.49 14.61 -8.27
CA ARG A 138 5.09 15.78 -7.61
C ARG A 138 4.56 17.10 -8.17
N THR A 139 4.27 17.17 -9.48
CA THR A 139 3.69 18.39 -10.07
C THR A 139 2.29 18.71 -9.58
N LYS A 140 1.56 17.71 -9.08
CA LYS A 140 0.16 17.84 -8.65
C LYS A 140 0.04 18.00 -7.14
N HIS A 141 0.86 17.27 -6.38
CA HIS A 141 0.78 17.22 -4.91
C HIS A 141 2.18 17.12 -4.29
N GLU A 142 2.41 17.83 -3.18
CA GLU A 142 3.62 17.69 -2.36
C GLU A 142 3.64 16.35 -1.59
N ARG A 143 2.47 15.91 -1.15
CA ARG A 143 2.27 14.71 -0.33
C ARG A 143 1.35 13.73 -1.03
N LEU A 144 1.41 12.45 -0.63
CA LEU A 144 0.54 11.47 -1.25
C LEU A 144 -0.93 11.79 -1.04
N VAL A 145 -1.67 11.68 -2.13
CA VAL A 145 -3.13 11.69 -2.14
C VAL A 145 -3.58 10.41 -2.81
N TYR A 146 -4.39 9.63 -2.08
CA TYR A 146 -5.06 8.47 -2.62
C TYR A 146 -6.41 8.91 -3.17
N VAL A 147 -6.69 8.55 -4.42
CA VAL A 147 -8.01 8.75 -5.02
C VAL A 147 -8.94 7.73 -4.39
N GLU A 148 -9.97 8.19 -3.69
CA GLU A 148 -11.01 7.30 -3.18
C GLU A 148 -11.70 6.62 -4.36
N VAL A 149 -11.78 5.29 -4.32
CA VAL A 149 -12.68 4.56 -5.21
C VAL A 149 -13.97 4.42 -4.44
N ASP A 150 -14.96 5.23 -4.79
CA ASP A 150 -16.30 5.16 -4.22
C ASP A 150 -16.82 3.72 -4.33
N ALA A 151 -17.00 3.05 -3.18
CA ALA A 151 -17.56 1.71 -3.09
C ALA A 151 -19.01 1.64 -3.63
N ASN A 152 -19.66 2.78 -3.86
CA ASN A 152 -20.97 2.90 -4.49
C ASN A 152 -20.95 2.83 -6.04
N THR A 153 -19.78 2.72 -6.67
CA THR A 153 -19.65 2.61 -8.14
C THR A 153 -19.38 1.19 -8.64
N LEU A 154 -19.45 0.18 -7.77
CA LEU A 154 -19.45 -1.22 -8.19
C LEU A 154 -20.74 -1.50 -8.97
N PRO A 155 -20.69 -2.00 -10.23
CA PRO A 155 -21.86 -2.52 -10.90
C PRO A 155 -22.47 -3.62 -10.02
N THR A 156 -23.70 -3.41 -9.56
CA THR A 156 -24.53 -4.41 -8.87
C THR A 156 -24.91 -5.51 -9.86
N ASP A 157 -23.96 -6.39 -10.20
CA ASP A 157 -24.24 -7.51 -11.11
C ASP A 157 -23.72 -8.87 -10.61
N HIS A 158 -23.50 -8.99 -9.29
CA HIS A 158 -23.15 -10.28 -8.67
C HIS A 158 -24.09 -10.71 -7.53
N ALA A 159 -25.32 -10.17 -7.49
CA ALA A 159 -26.32 -10.58 -6.50
C ALA A 159 -27.31 -11.67 -6.95
N GLU A 160 -27.27 -12.15 -8.21
CA GLU A 160 -28.27 -13.11 -8.74
C GLU A 160 -27.73 -14.50 -9.16
N ALA A 161 -26.56 -14.93 -8.68
CA ALA A 161 -25.99 -16.24 -9.06
C ALA A 161 -25.96 -17.31 -7.94
N LEU A 162 -26.69 -17.13 -6.84
CA LEU A 162 -26.75 -18.11 -5.73
C LEU A 162 -28.18 -18.39 -5.21
N ALA A 163 -29.19 -18.29 -6.07
CA ALA A 163 -30.57 -18.68 -5.75
C ALA A 163 -31.24 -19.49 -6.88
N ALA A 164 -30.52 -20.45 -7.48
CA ALA A 164 -31.08 -21.47 -8.37
C ALA A 164 -30.52 -22.85 -8.01
#